data_AF-A0A1L9T243-F1
#
_entry.id   AF-A0A1L9T243-F1
#
_cell.length_a   1.000
_cell.length_b   1.000
_cell.length_c   1.000
_cell.angle_alpha   90.00
_cell.angle_beta   90.00
_cell.angle_gamma   90.00
#
_symmetry.space_group_name_H-M   'P 1'
#
loop_
_entity.id
_entity.type
_entity.pdbx_description
1 polymer ?
#
loop_
_entity_poly.entity_id
_entity_poly.type
_entity_poly.pdbx_seq_one_letter_code
_entity_poly.pdbx_strand_id
1 'polypeptide(L)'
;MPKILCLHGHGTSGSIFKSQTGTSFTPPVLPPKHISITETNLTAIPTTAAFRSKLPPSYTFDFISAPHPSAPAPGIKAIYRDSPTYTWFREPTPTGLRDAHNCVLEYVKKNGPYDAVMGFSQGCSLIATMALYCAFDGRDGYGDGYGDGFPFRAAVFICGGVPLYALRDLGLDVSDRAEEINKETGALLNGTAGKLSTFAADPTLVKRGVGLWDGNGDALVHDPDPVNRPGREDVFGLDFTAFPGWARIGIPTVHVYGCKDPRWPSGIQLAEFCPDRVEFDHGGGHDIPRVSGVSERIAELLREEVKNEVQQGDKGGKPGQWSARKAQLTASEYKARGGDYTTSKEEKKPEQKNLDKWTGEEWQTKEGSGTAKQDDGTRKRYLPKKAWEELDEGEKEETEKKKEEGSKKGKQFVGNTAPAKRKRKEVSKDKKDEGEAEDESEEEAVDEAEDESGGEEKPAADDDAVREEEEDDEEEEKEEEEEDEREEDEEDEDQELGNDAEVDTPEGEQPDKKRRKKD
;
A
#
# COMPACT_ATOMS: atom_id res chain seq x y z
N MET A 1 -13.98 9.12 0.05
CA MET A 1 -12.87 9.39 1.00
C MET A 1 -12.63 8.11 1.77
N PRO A 2 -11.37 7.65 1.92
CA PRO A 2 -11.09 6.39 2.58
C PRO A 2 -11.60 6.40 4.01
N LYS A 3 -12.42 5.39 4.32
CA LYS A 3 -13.07 5.23 5.61
C LYS A 3 -12.57 3.96 6.28
N ILE A 4 -11.96 4.12 7.45
CA ILE A 4 -11.30 3.03 8.17
C ILE A 4 -12.05 2.76 9.47
N LEU A 5 -12.47 1.51 9.67
CA LEU A 5 -13.04 1.07 10.94
C LEU A 5 -11.93 0.62 11.88
N CYS A 6 -11.90 1.14 13.11
CA CYS A 6 -10.84 0.86 14.08
C CYS A 6 -11.37 0.05 15.27
N LEU A 7 -10.83 -1.15 15.48
CA LEU A 7 -11.21 -2.10 16.52
C LEU A 7 -10.10 -2.20 17.59
N HIS A 8 -10.43 -1.81 18.82
CA HIS A 8 -9.47 -1.76 19.93
C HIS A 8 -9.16 -3.14 20.54
N GLY A 9 -8.10 -3.23 21.36
CA GLY A 9 -7.71 -4.45 22.07
C GLY A 9 -8.52 -4.74 23.32
N HIS A 10 -8.36 -5.93 23.90
CA HIS A 10 -9.04 -6.32 25.15
C HIS A 10 -8.74 -5.30 26.26
N GLY A 11 -9.74 -4.96 27.08
CA GLY A 11 -9.52 -4.09 28.23
C GLY A 11 -9.13 -2.65 27.87
N THR A 12 -9.54 -2.18 26.69
CA THR A 12 -9.39 -0.79 26.21
C THR A 12 -10.71 -0.29 25.63
N SER A 13 -10.72 0.79 24.87
CA SER A 13 -11.93 1.34 24.24
C SER A 13 -11.60 2.06 22.93
N GLY A 14 -12.62 2.37 22.13
CA GLY A 14 -12.42 3.15 20.92
C GLY A 14 -11.77 4.52 21.19
N SER A 15 -12.12 5.17 22.31
CA SER A 15 -11.51 6.46 22.70
C SER A 15 -10.03 6.32 23.10
N ILE A 16 -9.69 5.26 23.83
CA ILE A 16 -8.29 4.94 24.17
C ILE A 16 -7.51 4.66 22.89
N PHE A 17 -8.04 3.81 21.99
CA PHE A 17 -7.36 3.47 20.74
C PHE A 17 -7.17 4.69 19.84
N LYS A 18 -8.17 5.58 19.77
CA LYS A 18 -8.07 6.87 19.06
C LYS A 18 -6.97 7.76 19.63
N SER A 19 -6.81 7.78 20.96
CA SER A 19 -5.76 8.53 21.65
C SER A 19 -4.37 7.93 21.34
N GLN A 20 -4.21 6.61 21.40
CA GLN A 20 -2.94 5.93 21.16
C GLN A 20 -2.45 6.06 19.71
N THR A 21 -3.37 6.22 18.76
CA THR A 21 -3.09 6.38 17.32
C THR A 21 -3.04 7.83 16.85
N GLY A 22 -3.22 8.80 17.76
CA GLY A 22 -3.23 10.23 17.45
C GLY A 22 -1.92 10.95 17.82
N THR A 23 -1.74 12.16 17.28
CA THR A 23 -0.57 13.03 17.54
C THR A 23 -0.48 13.55 18.97
N SER A 24 -1.57 13.50 19.74
CA SER A 24 -1.66 14.11 21.07
C SER A 24 -1.31 13.19 22.24
N PHE A 25 -0.85 11.96 22.01
CA PHE A 25 -0.35 11.16 23.12
C PHE A 25 1.08 11.60 23.44
N THR A 26 1.23 12.46 24.44
CA THR A 26 2.45 12.54 25.22
C THR A 26 2.41 11.43 26.27
N PRO A 27 3.33 10.44 26.26
CA PRO A 27 3.55 9.67 27.48
C PRO A 27 3.93 10.68 28.58
N PRO A 28 3.69 10.39 29.86
CA PRO A 28 4.18 11.25 30.93
C PRO A 28 5.71 11.31 30.87
N VAL A 29 6.24 12.27 30.11
CA VAL A 29 7.62 12.73 30.23
C VAL A 29 7.62 13.54 31.52
N LEU A 30 8.29 13.01 32.54
CA LEU A 30 8.55 13.76 33.77
C LEU A 30 9.16 15.13 33.38
N PRO A 31 8.70 16.24 33.99
CA PRO A 31 9.16 17.56 33.61
C PRO A 31 10.69 17.64 33.78
N PRO A 32 11.43 18.16 32.78
CA PRO A 32 12.85 18.38 32.95
C PRO A 32 13.05 19.44 34.03
N LYS A 33 13.58 19.04 35.19
CA LYS A 33 14.17 20.01 36.11
C LYS A 33 15.46 20.50 35.47
N HIS A 34 15.42 21.75 34.99
CA HIS A 34 16.52 22.65 34.68
C HIS A 34 17.85 21.98 34.29
N ILE A 35 18.10 21.87 32.98
CA ILE A 35 19.47 21.87 32.45
C ILE A 35 19.49 22.84 31.27
N SER A 36 20.25 23.92 31.43
CA SER A 36 20.69 24.79 30.33
C SER A 36 21.67 23.97 29.50
N ILE A 37 21.36 23.71 28.23
CA ILE A 37 22.26 23.01 27.30
C ILE A 37 22.54 23.97 26.16
N THR A 38 23.78 24.41 26.09
CA THR A 38 24.40 25.07 24.94
C THR A 38 24.46 24.10 23.76
N GLU A 39 24.16 24.62 22.57
CA GLU A 39 24.15 23.92 21.29
C GLU A 39 25.43 23.10 21.06
N THR A 40 25.30 21.82 20.70
CA THR A 40 26.08 21.16 19.64
C THR A 40 25.60 19.71 19.42
N ASN A 41 25.37 19.39 18.14
CA ASN A 41 25.16 18.08 17.53
C ASN A 41 24.00 17.20 18.01
N LEU A 42 22.80 17.52 17.48
CA LEU A 42 21.69 16.58 17.35
C LEU A 42 21.87 15.74 16.08
N THR A 43 22.36 14.50 16.22
CA THR A 43 21.97 13.43 15.30
C THR A 43 20.46 13.23 15.45
N ALA A 44 19.72 13.38 14.34
CA ALA A 44 18.27 13.43 14.31
C ALA A 44 17.61 12.30 15.11
N ILE A 45 16.88 12.65 16.18
CA ILE A 45 15.97 11.74 16.87
C ILE A 45 14.78 11.52 15.93
N PRO A 46 14.46 10.29 15.50
CA PRO A 46 13.33 10.05 14.61
C PRO A 46 12.04 10.56 15.26
N THR A 47 11.31 11.40 14.53
CA THR A 47 10.08 12.05 15.01
C THR A 47 8.99 11.02 15.28
N THR A 48 8.36 11.10 16.46
CA THR A 48 7.29 10.18 16.90
C THR A 48 5.93 10.54 16.32
N ALA A 49 5.84 10.66 14.98
CA ALA A 49 4.60 11.04 14.31
C ALA A 49 3.63 9.86 14.26
N ALA A 50 2.43 10.05 14.82
CA ALA A 50 1.35 9.09 14.73
C ALA A 50 0.95 8.87 13.27
N PHE A 51 0.64 7.63 12.85
CA PHE A 51 0.39 7.35 11.44
C PHE A 51 -0.73 8.18 10.82
N ARG A 52 -1.72 8.55 11.63
CA ARG A 52 -2.83 9.39 11.20
C ARG A 52 -2.40 10.78 10.74
N SER A 53 -1.24 11.30 11.16
CA SER A 53 -0.71 12.57 10.65
C SER A 53 0.08 12.44 9.35
N LYS A 54 0.46 11.21 8.97
CA LYS A 54 1.07 10.92 7.67
C LYS A 54 0.02 10.59 6.61
N LEU A 55 -1.20 10.34 7.05
CA LEU A 55 -2.33 10.11 6.18
C LEU A 55 -2.96 11.45 5.79
N PRO A 56 -3.49 11.52 4.57
CA PRO A 56 -4.15 12.73 4.11
C PRO A 56 -5.33 13.13 5.02
N PRO A 57 -5.58 14.43 5.28
CA PRO A 57 -6.62 14.88 6.21
C PRO A 57 -8.04 14.43 5.85
N SER A 58 -8.28 14.01 4.61
CA SER A 58 -9.55 13.46 4.12
C SER A 58 -9.86 12.05 4.62
N TYR A 59 -8.87 11.33 5.15
CA TYR A 59 -9.07 9.99 5.70
C TYR A 59 -9.93 10.07 6.97
N THR A 60 -10.96 9.23 7.03
CA THR A 60 -11.87 9.18 8.17
C THR A 60 -11.69 7.88 8.95
N PHE A 61 -11.75 7.97 10.27
CA PHE A 61 -11.50 6.86 11.18
C PHE A 61 -12.64 6.75 12.18
N ASP A 62 -13.35 5.63 12.15
CA ASP A 62 -14.40 5.33 13.11
C ASP A 62 -13.85 4.40 14.19
N PHE A 63 -13.57 4.96 15.35
CA PHE A 63 -13.14 4.21 16.53
C PHE A 63 -14.36 3.81 17.35
N ILE A 64 -14.75 2.55 17.23
CA ILE A 64 -15.88 2.00 17.98
C ILE A 64 -15.39 1.29 19.24
N SER A 65 -16.25 1.24 20.26
CA SER A 65 -16.02 0.46 21.47
C SER A 65 -16.77 -0.87 21.38
N ALA A 66 -16.13 -1.93 21.86
CA ALA A 66 -16.71 -3.25 21.96
C ALA A 66 -17.95 -3.27 22.88
N PRO A 67 -18.89 -4.21 22.67
CA PRO A 67 -20.21 -4.17 23.33
C PRO A 67 -20.19 -4.54 24.81
N HIS A 68 -19.12 -5.18 25.31
CA HIS A 68 -19.09 -5.71 26.66
C HIS A 68 -18.12 -4.94 27.55
N PRO A 69 -18.58 -4.36 28.68
CA PRO A 69 -17.67 -3.82 29.69
C PRO A 69 -16.70 -4.89 30.19
N SER A 70 -15.45 -4.50 30.44
CA SER A 70 -14.41 -5.40 30.94
C SER A 70 -13.52 -4.69 31.97
N ALA A 71 -12.71 -5.48 32.67
CA ALA A 71 -11.56 -4.93 33.38
C ALA A 71 -10.57 -4.31 32.37
N PRO A 72 -9.86 -3.23 32.76
CA PRO A 72 -8.79 -2.68 31.95
C PRO A 72 -7.66 -3.68 31.79
N ALA A 73 -7.01 -3.68 30.62
CA ALA A 73 -5.82 -4.49 30.40
C ALA A 73 -4.70 -4.07 31.36
N PRO A 74 -3.75 -4.98 31.67
CA PRO A 74 -2.60 -4.62 32.50
C PRO A 74 -1.90 -3.35 31.99
N GLY A 75 -1.62 -2.41 32.90
CA GLY A 75 -1.02 -1.12 32.57
C GLY A 75 -1.99 -0.01 32.11
N ILE A 76 -3.18 -0.33 31.59
CA ILE A 76 -4.11 0.70 31.08
C ILE A 76 -4.54 1.69 32.16
N LYS A 77 -4.85 1.21 33.38
CA LYS A 77 -5.22 2.08 34.52
C LYS A 77 -4.12 3.06 34.93
N ALA A 78 -2.85 2.77 34.61
CA ALA A 78 -1.75 3.67 34.93
C ALA A 78 -1.77 4.94 34.05
N ILE A 79 -2.27 4.82 32.82
CA ILE A 79 -2.29 5.90 31.83
C ILE A 79 -3.70 6.50 31.69
N TYR A 80 -4.73 5.66 31.68
CA TYR A 80 -6.13 5.99 31.41
C TYR A 80 -7.01 5.70 32.62
N ARG A 81 -6.70 6.33 33.76
CA ARG A 81 -7.27 6.02 35.09
C ARG A 81 -8.80 5.92 35.11
N ASP A 82 -9.48 6.86 34.46
CA ASP A 82 -10.94 7.02 34.52
C ASP A 82 -11.66 6.62 33.23
N SER A 83 -10.93 6.06 32.26
CA SER A 83 -11.53 5.68 30.98
C SER A 83 -12.26 4.34 31.08
N PRO A 84 -13.50 4.21 30.56
CA PRO A 84 -14.18 2.93 30.49
C PRO A 84 -13.47 2.00 29.51
N THR A 85 -13.51 0.71 29.82
CA THR A 85 -12.85 -0.35 29.05
C THR A 85 -13.81 -1.48 28.73
N TYR A 86 -13.57 -2.11 27.58
CA TYR A 86 -14.47 -3.07 26.96
C TYR A 86 -13.69 -4.24 26.34
N THR A 87 -14.41 -5.31 26.00
CA THR A 87 -13.93 -6.47 25.26
C THR A 87 -14.95 -6.91 24.22
N TRP A 88 -14.46 -7.46 23.10
CA TRP A 88 -15.28 -7.91 21.98
C TRP A 88 -16.11 -9.14 22.31
N PHE A 89 -15.55 -10.07 23.08
CA PHE A 89 -16.20 -11.31 23.50
C PHE A 89 -15.78 -11.61 24.94
N ARG A 90 -16.76 -11.98 25.79
CA ARG A 90 -16.52 -12.26 27.22
C ARG A 90 -15.80 -13.59 27.43
N GLU A 91 -16.20 -14.58 26.66
CA GLU A 91 -15.65 -15.93 26.73
C GLU A 91 -14.97 -16.25 25.40
N PRO A 92 -13.79 -16.91 25.42
CA PRO A 92 -13.07 -17.31 24.21
C PRO A 92 -13.74 -18.55 23.59
N THR A 93 -14.97 -18.39 23.10
CA THR A 93 -15.77 -19.45 22.49
C THR A 93 -16.13 -19.08 21.06
N PRO A 94 -16.37 -20.06 20.18
CA PRO A 94 -16.85 -19.80 18.83
C PRO A 94 -18.13 -18.97 18.77
N THR A 95 -19.09 -19.22 19.68
CA THR A 95 -20.31 -18.43 19.79
C THR A 95 -20.01 -16.98 20.15
N GLY A 96 -19.14 -16.73 21.13
CA GLY A 96 -18.74 -15.37 21.51
C GLY A 96 -18.06 -14.61 20.37
N LEU A 97 -17.25 -15.29 19.55
CA LEU A 97 -16.65 -14.70 18.35
C LEU A 97 -17.71 -14.33 17.32
N ARG A 98 -18.61 -15.24 16.98
CA ARG A 98 -19.68 -14.99 15.99
C ARG A 98 -20.60 -13.85 16.43
N ASP A 99 -20.94 -13.75 17.71
CA ASP A 99 -21.70 -12.63 18.26
C ASP A 99 -20.96 -11.29 18.10
N ALA A 100 -19.64 -11.29 18.34
CA ALA A 100 -18.80 -10.11 18.14
C ALA A 100 -18.67 -9.73 16.66
N HIS A 101 -18.56 -10.71 15.75
CA HIS A 101 -18.59 -10.49 14.31
C HIS A 101 -19.89 -9.83 13.89
N ASN A 102 -21.04 -10.38 14.32
CA ASN A 102 -22.36 -9.83 14.03
C ASN A 102 -22.49 -8.38 14.51
N CYS A 103 -21.96 -8.04 15.69
CA CYS A 103 -21.96 -6.67 16.19
C CYS A 103 -21.20 -5.71 15.25
N VAL A 104 -20.04 -6.13 14.75
CA VAL A 104 -19.25 -5.34 13.79
C VAL A 104 -19.95 -5.24 12.43
N LEU A 105 -20.47 -6.35 11.92
CA LEU A 105 -21.18 -6.40 10.64
C LEU A 105 -22.41 -5.50 10.64
N GLU A 106 -23.23 -5.53 11.70
CA GLU A 106 -24.39 -4.64 11.83
C GLU A 106 -23.97 -3.16 11.91
N TYR A 107 -22.85 -2.86 12.56
CA TYR A 107 -22.28 -1.52 12.55
C TYR A 107 -21.84 -1.10 11.14
N VAL A 108 -21.17 -1.99 10.40
CA VAL A 108 -20.74 -1.75 9.01
C VAL A 108 -21.92 -1.55 8.08
N LYS A 109 -22.99 -2.35 8.19
CA LYS A 109 -24.22 -2.17 7.40
C LYS A 109 -24.85 -0.80 7.61
N LYS A 110 -24.82 -0.29 8.85
CA LYS A 110 -25.44 1.00 9.21
C LYS A 110 -24.58 2.21 8.87
N ASN A 111 -23.26 2.10 8.98
CA ASN A 111 -22.34 3.25 8.93
C ASN A 111 -21.34 3.18 7.77
N GLY A 112 -21.33 2.09 7.00
CA GLY A 112 -20.44 1.89 5.85
C GLY A 112 -20.88 2.68 4.60
N PRO A 113 -20.23 2.43 3.45
CA PRO A 113 -19.15 1.45 3.27
C PRO A 113 -17.84 1.84 3.97
N TYR A 114 -17.04 0.85 4.35
CA TYR A 114 -15.67 1.02 4.85
C TYR A 114 -14.69 0.44 3.83
N ASP A 115 -13.60 1.14 3.57
CA ASP A 115 -12.56 0.68 2.65
C ASP A 115 -11.63 -0.32 3.35
N ALA A 116 -11.30 -0.05 4.62
CA ALA A 116 -10.39 -0.89 5.39
C ALA A 116 -10.80 -1.03 6.85
N VAL A 117 -10.22 -2.02 7.51
CA VAL A 117 -10.36 -2.25 8.95
C VAL A 117 -8.99 -2.32 9.62
N MET A 118 -8.89 -1.76 10.82
CA MET A 118 -7.67 -1.72 11.60
C MET A 118 -7.93 -2.29 12.98
N GLY A 119 -7.12 -3.27 13.38
CA GLY A 119 -7.19 -3.89 14.69
C GLY A 119 -5.95 -3.63 15.52
N PHE A 120 -6.13 -3.57 16.84
CA PHE A 120 -5.05 -3.78 17.79
C PHE A 120 -5.34 -5.00 18.67
N SER A 121 -4.37 -5.90 18.84
CA SER A 121 -4.45 -7.05 19.75
C SER A 121 -5.75 -7.86 19.55
N GLN A 122 -6.67 -7.91 20.52
CA GLN A 122 -7.98 -8.59 20.37
C GLN A 122 -8.80 -8.08 19.17
N GLY A 123 -8.66 -6.82 18.76
CA GLY A 123 -9.30 -6.29 17.56
C GLY A 123 -8.81 -6.99 16.29
N CYS A 124 -7.51 -7.33 16.21
CA CYS A 124 -6.95 -8.13 15.13
C CYS A 124 -7.54 -9.54 15.11
N SER A 125 -7.67 -10.16 16.28
CA SER A 125 -8.28 -11.49 16.40
C SER A 125 -9.71 -11.49 15.85
N LEU A 126 -10.48 -10.43 16.10
CA LEU A 126 -11.84 -10.31 15.58
C LEU A 126 -11.88 -10.16 14.06
N ILE A 127 -11.01 -9.31 13.49
CA ILE A 127 -10.89 -9.10 12.05
C ILE A 127 -10.48 -10.41 11.34
N ALA A 128 -9.44 -11.06 11.84
CA ALA A 128 -8.89 -12.26 11.22
C ALA A 128 -9.88 -13.43 11.27
N THR A 129 -10.52 -13.64 12.42
CA THR A 129 -11.56 -14.68 12.53
C THR A 129 -12.76 -14.35 11.67
N MET A 130 -13.20 -13.08 11.59
CA MET A 130 -14.29 -12.72 10.68
C MET A 130 -13.96 -13.06 9.22
N ALA A 131 -12.75 -12.73 8.76
CA ALA A 131 -12.31 -13.08 7.41
C ALA A 131 -12.23 -14.60 7.17
N LEU A 132 -11.66 -15.36 8.12
CA LEU A 132 -11.54 -16.81 8.01
C LEU A 132 -12.89 -17.53 8.05
N TYR A 133 -13.84 -17.05 8.86
CA TYR A 133 -15.21 -17.57 8.90
C TYR A 133 -15.96 -17.23 7.59
N CYS A 134 -15.82 -16.01 7.06
CA CYS A 134 -16.34 -15.69 5.72
C CYS A 134 -15.78 -16.64 4.65
N ALA A 135 -14.47 -16.88 4.68
CA ALA A 135 -13.80 -17.78 3.75
C ALA A 135 -14.26 -19.24 3.93
N PHE A 136 -14.59 -19.65 5.15
CA PHE A 136 -15.13 -20.97 5.46
C PHE A 136 -16.56 -21.15 4.95
N ASP A 137 -17.45 -20.21 5.25
CA ASP A 137 -18.87 -20.28 4.90
C ASP A 137 -19.08 -20.12 3.38
N GLY A 138 -18.20 -19.39 2.69
CA GLY A 138 -18.25 -19.21 1.23
C GLY A 138 -17.93 -20.45 0.39
N ARG A 139 -17.42 -21.54 0.99
CA ARG A 139 -16.98 -22.74 0.27
C ARG A 139 -18.10 -23.64 -0.18
N ASP A 140 -19.17 -23.71 0.61
CA ASP A 140 -20.20 -24.74 0.46
C ASP A 140 -21.47 -24.22 -0.24
N GLY A 141 -21.53 -22.95 -0.63
CA GLY A 141 -22.71 -22.36 -1.30
C GLY A 141 -23.97 -22.25 -0.43
N TYR A 142 -23.88 -22.64 0.85
CA TYR A 142 -24.92 -22.60 1.88
C TYR A 142 -24.71 -21.39 2.83
N GLY A 143 -24.43 -20.20 2.29
CA GLY A 143 -24.12 -19.02 3.09
C GLY A 143 -25.33 -18.51 3.88
N ASP A 144 -25.47 -18.93 5.14
CA ASP A 144 -26.49 -18.42 6.07
C ASP A 144 -25.94 -17.44 7.12
N GLY A 145 -24.60 -17.29 7.22
CA GLY A 145 -23.94 -16.41 8.20
C GLY A 145 -23.38 -15.08 7.65
N TYR A 146 -22.72 -15.09 6.49
CA TYR A 146 -22.02 -13.93 5.90
C TYR A 146 -22.43 -13.70 4.44
N GLY A 147 -23.74 -13.56 4.18
CA GLY A 147 -24.32 -13.52 2.82
C GLY A 147 -23.69 -12.52 1.82
N ASP A 148 -23.07 -11.44 2.31
CA ASP A 148 -22.41 -10.41 1.48
C ASP A 148 -20.86 -10.53 1.48
N GLY A 149 -20.30 -11.60 2.07
CA GLY A 149 -18.86 -11.80 2.19
C GLY A 149 -18.18 -10.94 3.27
N PHE A 150 -16.84 -10.85 3.21
CA PHE A 150 -16.06 -10.00 4.10
C PHE A 150 -16.15 -8.52 3.63
N PRO A 151 -16.58 -7.57 4.48
CA PRO A 151 -17.02 -6.25 4.01
C PRO A 151 -15.89 -5.21 3.89
N PHE A 152 -14.62 -5.61 4.02
CA PHE A 152 -13.47 -4.71 3.94
C PHE A 152 -12.55 -5.15 2.81
N ARG A 153 -11.86 -4.18 2.22
CA ARG A 153 -10.97 -4.40 1.08
C ARG A 153 -9.51 -4.51 1.48
N ALA A 154 -9.16 -3.97 2.64
CA ALA A 154 -7.84 -4.06 3.23
C ALA A 154 -7.92 -4.19 4.76
N ALA A 155 -6.90 -4.80 5.38
CA ALA A 155 -6.81 -4.90 6.83
C ALA A 155 -5.43 -4.51 7.38
N VAL A 156 -5.42 -3.84 8.53
CA VAL A 156 -4.21 -3.51 9.28
C VAL A 156 -4.25 -4.21 10.64
N PHE A 157 -3.29 -5.07 10.90
CA PHE A 157 -3.15 -5.82 12.13
C PHE A 157 -1.98 -5.28 12.96
N ILE A 158 -2.27 -4.73 14.14
CA ILE A 158 -1.25 -4.22 15.06
C ILE A 158 -1.16 -5.13 16.29
N CYS A 159 -0.01 -5.77 16.48
CA CYS A 159 0.27 -6.74 17.55
C CYS A 159 -0.84 -7.80 17.68
N GLY A 160 -1.30 -8.31 16.53
CA GLY A 160 -2.46 -9.19 16.40
C GLY A 160 -2.12 -10.68 16.42
N GLY A 161 -3.15 -11.52 16.46
CA GLY A 161 -3.03 -12.96 16.26
C GLY A 161 -4.39 -13.62 16.06
N VAL A 162 -4.42 -14.79 15.42
CA VAL A 162 -5.64 -15.60 15.31
C VAL A 162 -5.82 -16.43 16.59
N PRO A 163 -6.99 -16.42 17.25
CA PRO A 163 -7.23 -17.30 18.39
C PRO A 163 -7.28 -18.77 17.95
N LEU A 164 -6.48 -19.62 18.60
CA LEU A 164 -6.35 -21.04 18.25
C LEU A 164 -7.67 -21.83 18.35
N TYR A 165 -8.54 -21.49 19.32
CA TYR A 165 -9.86 -22.11 19.43
C TYR A 165 -10.77 -21.82 18.23
N ALA A 166 -10.56 -20.70 17.54
CA ALA A 166 -11.29 -20.36 16.31
C ALA A 166 -10.82 -21.24 15.14
N LEU A 167 -9.51 -21.49 15.06
CA LEU A 167 -8.96 -22.42 14.06
C LEU A 167 -9.53 -23.83 14.22
N ARG A 168 -9.63 -24.32 15.47
CA ARG A 168 -10.26 -25.62 15.75
C ARG A 168 -11.73 -25.68 15.38
N ASP A 169 -12.48 -24.61 15.65
CA ASP A 169 -13.90 -24.53 15.25
C ASP A 169 -14.07 -24.61 13.73
N LEU A 170 -13.11 -24.04 12.99
CA LEU A 170 -13.02 -24.13 11.53
C LEU A 170 -12.45 -25.47 11.02
N GLY A 171 -12.23 -26.45 11.90
CA GLY A 171 -11.70 -27.77 11.56
C GLY A 171 -10.23 -27.77 11.15
N LEU A 172 -9.47 -26.71 11.46
CA LEU A 172 -8.03 -26.63 11.20
C LEU A 172 -7.26 -27.32 12.33
N ASP A 173 -6.20 -28.03 11.96
CA ASP A 173 -5.36 -28.73 12.93
C ASP A 173 -4.55 -27.74 13.77
N VAL A 174 -4.53 -27.95 15.09
CA VAL A 174 -3.85 -27.08 16.05
C VAL A 174 -3.12 -27.97 17.04
N SER A 175 -1.80 -28.01 16.92
CA SER A 175 -0.96 -28.82 17.81
C SER A 175 -1.02 -28.37 19.26
N ASP A 176 -0.72 -29.30 20.17
CA ASP A 176 -0.57 -28.99 21.60
C ASP A 176 0.55 -27.97 21.83
N ARG A 177 1.62 -28.02 21.04
CA ARG A 177 2.73 -27.06 21.10
C ARG A 177 2.26 -25.63 20.79
N ALA A 178 1.38 -25.46 19.80
CA ALA A 178 0.82 -24.13 19.50
C ALA A 178 0.04 -23.57 20.70
N GLU A 179 -0.72 -24.42 21.42
CA GLU A 179 -1.44 -24.01 22.63
C GLU A 179 -0.51 -23.68 23.79
N GLU A 180 0.54 -24.47 24.00
CA GLU A 180 1.56 -24.21 25.02
C GLU A 180 2.23 -22.85 24.77
N ILE A 181 2.72 -22.62 23.54
CA ILE A 181 3.31 -21.34 23.13
C ILE A 181 2.31 -20.20 23.32
N ASN A 182 1.06 -20.37 22.90
CA ASN A 182 0.03 -19.34 23.04
C ASN A 182 -0.24 -18.99 24.52
N LYS A 183 -0.26 -19.99 25.39
CA LYS A 183 -0.46 -19.81 26.84
C LYS A 183 0.75 -19.12 27.49
N GLU A 184 1.97 -19.57 27.19
CA GLU A 184 3.21 -19.02 27.76
C GLU A 184 3.41 -17.56 27.36
N THR A 185 3.30 -17.27 26.07
CA THR A 185 3.43 -15.92 25.54
C THR A 185 2.35 -14.97 26.06
N GLY A 186 1.12 -15.45 26.24
CA GLY A 186 0.04 -14.70 26.87
C GLY A 186 0.30 -14.38 28.35
N ALA A 187 0.86 -15.34 29.09
CA ALA A 187 1.27 -15.13 30.48
C ALA A 187 2.41 -14.11 30.59
N LEU A 188 3.41 -14.20 29.71
CA LEU A 188 4.53 -13.26 29.66
C LEU A 188 4.08 -11.85 29.30
N LEU A 189 3.18 -11.71 28.31
CA LEU A 189 2.57 -10.43 27.96
C LEU A 189 1.91 -9.78 29.18
N ASN A 190 1.02 -10.50 29.86
CA ASN A 190 0.27 -9.98 31.01
C ASN A 190 1.20 -9.63 32.18
N GLY A 191 2.20 -10.47 32.44
CA GLY A 191 3.19 -10.24 33.47
C GLY A 191 4.01 -8.98 33.21
N THR A 192 4.50 -8.78 31.98
CA THR A 192 5.31 -7.62 31.63
C THR A 192 4.47 -6.34 31.56
N ALA A 193 3.29 -6.36 30.94
CA ALA A 193 2.40 -5.20 30.93
C ALA A 193 1.94 -4.78 32.35
N GLY A 194 1.78 -5.74 33.26
CA GLY A 194 1.45 -5.48 34.67
C GLY A 194 2.52 -4.67 35.43
N LYS A 195 3.80 -4.75 35.03
CA LYS A 195 4.90 -3.98 35.65
C LYS A 195 4.70 -2.47 35.51
N LEU A 196 3.95 -2.01 34.52
CA LEU A 196 3.67 -0.59 34.33
C LEU A 196 2.93 0.02 35.53
N SER A 197 2.05 -0.74 36.19
CA SER A 197 1.40 -0.29 37.42
C SER A 197 2.38 -0.16 38.58
N THR A 198 3.39 -1.03 38.65
CA THR A 198 4.49 -0.93 39.62
C THR A 198 5.33 0.33 39.37
N PHE A 199 5.71 0.60 38.13
CA PHE A 199 6.47 1.80 37.75
C PHE A 199 5.69 3.10 37.96
N ALA A 200 4.38 3.08 37.72
CA ALA A 200 3.52 4.23 38.00
C ALA A 200 3.40 4.53 39.51
N ALA A 201 3.49 3.50 40.36
CA ALA A 201 3.49 3.67 41.81
C ALA A 201 4.85 4.11 42.36
N ASP A 202 5.95 3.69 41.73
CA ASP A 202 7.31 4.08 42.08
C ASP A 202 8.16 4.38 40.82
N PRO A 203 8.22 5.66 40.40
CA PRO A 203 9.00 6.08 39.25
C PRO A 203 10.52 5.88 39.40
N THR A 204 11.03 5.65 40.61
CA THR A 204 12.48 5.44 40.83
C THR A 204 12.96 4.10 40.27
N LEU A 205 12.04 3.16 40.04
CA LEU A 205 12.31 1.87 39.41
C LEU A 205 12.52 1.99 37.88
N VAL A 206 12.16 3.13 37.28
CA VAL A 206 12.32 3.38 35.85
C VAL A 206 13.77 3.75 35.55
N LYS A 207 14.47 2.88 34.83
CA LYS A 207 15.80 3.18 34.30
C LYS A 207 15.68 3.95 32.99
N ARG A 208 16.33 5.11 32.91
CA ARG A 208 16.36 5.91 31.68
C ARG A 208 16.95 5.10 30.53
N GLY A 209 16.27 5.10 29.38
CA GLY A 209 16.70 4.39 28.17
C GLY A 209 16.36 2.91 28.14
N VAL A 210 15.70 2.36 29.17
CA VAL A 210 15.21 0.97 29.19
C VAL A 210 13.69 0.98 29.01
N GLY A 211 13.23 0.42 27.90
CA GLY A 211 11.82 0.22 27.60
C GLY A 211 11.19 -0.90 28.44
N LEU A 212 9.86 -0.90 28.55
CA LEU A 212 9.10 -1.88 29.33
C LEU A 212 9.41 -3.34 28.93
N TRP A 213 9.68 -3.56 27.65
CA TRP A 213 9.84 -4.88 27.03
C TRP A 213 11.30 -5.33 26.91
N ASP A 214 12.27 -4.45 27.18
CA ASP A 214 13.70 -4.75 26.97
C ASP A 214 14.21 -5.87 27.89
N GLY A 215 13.54 -6.09 29.03
CA GLY A 215 13.87 -7.16 29.96
C GLY A 215 13.31 -8.54 29.61
N ASN A 216 12.63 -8.70 28.46
CA ASN A 216 12.01 -9.97 28.10
C ASN A 216 12.93 -10.91 27.33
N GLY A 217 14.09 -10.47 26.83
CA GLY A 217 14.91 -11.20 25.85
C GLY A 217 15.07 -12.70 26.14
N ASP A 218 15.56 -13.05 27.32
CA ASP A 218 15.79 -14.46 27.72
C ASP A 218 14.51 -15.29 27.90
N ALA A 219 13.34 -14.64 27.96
CA ALA A 219 12.03 -15.28 28.15
C ALA A 219 11.18 -15.33 26.88
N LEU A 220 11.63 -14.69 25.78
CA LEU A 220 10.93 -14.78 24.50
C LEU A 220 11.12 -16.17 23.90
N VAL A 221 10.05 -16.73 23.35
CA VAL A 221 10.05 -18.07 22.71
C VAL A 221 10.38 -17.99 21.22
N HIS A 222 10.78 -16.81 20.74
CA HIS A 222 11.08 -16.50 19.35
C HIS A 222 12.39 -15.76 19.23
N ASP A 223 13.01 -15.91 18.06
CA ASP A 223 14.10 -15.05 17.61
C ASP A 223 13.55 -14.16 16.49
N PRO A 224 13.51 -12.83 16.69
CA PRO A 224 12.97 -11.91 15.71
C PRO A 224 13.92 -11.63 14.53
N ASP A 225 15.13 -12.19 14.50
CA ASP A 225 15.99 -12.14 13.31
C ASP A 225 15.24 -12.77 12.11
N PRO A 226 15.06 -12.04 10.99
CA PRO A 226 14.39 -12.57 9.81
C PRO A 226 14.97 -13.89 9.30
N VAL A 227 16.28 -14.13 9.50
CA VAL A 227 16.95 -15.39 9.11
C VAL A 227 16.44 -16.57 9.93
N ASN A 228 15.98 -16.33 11.15
CA ASN A 228 15.50 -17.34 12.09
C ASN A 228 13.97 -17.52 12.05
N ARG A 229 13.30 -16.91 11.06
CA ARG A 229 11.85 -17.07 10.87
C ARG A 229 11.52 -18.56 10.61
N PRO A 230 10.54 -19.14 11.33
CA PRO A 230 10.14 -20.52 11.10
C PRO A 230 9.64 -20.77 9.68
N GLY A 231 9.93 -21.96 9.14
CA GLY A 231 9.33 -22.45 7.90
C GLY A 231 7.82 -22.68 8.04
N ARG A 232 7.11 -22.72 6.90
CA ARG A 232 5.64 -22.86 6.87
C ARG A 232 5.14 -24.18 7.45
N GLU A 233 5.99 -25.19 7.52
CA GLU A 233 5.73 -26.51 8.11
C GLU A 233 5.63 -26.49 9.64
N ASP A 234 6.22 -25.50 10.32
CA ASP A 234 6.12 -25.34 11.77
C ASP A 234 6.22 -23.87 12.19
N VAL A 235 5.13 -23.14 12.00
CA VAL A 235 5.01 -21.75 12.43
C VAL A 235 4.48 -21.74 13.86
N PHE A 236 5.38 -21.99 14.80
CA PHE A 236 5.08 -22.05 16.24
C PHE A 236 3.99 -23.08 16.57
N GLY A 237 4.12 -24.28 16.00
CA GLY A 237 3.20 -25.40 16.19
C GLY A 237 2.03 -25.45 15.21
N LEU A 238 1.96 -24.56 14.21
CA LEU A 238 0.97 -24.63 13.14
C LEU A 238 1.64 -24.99 11.82
N ASP A 239 1.11 -26.00 11.13
CA ASP A 239 1.57 -26.42 9.80
C ASP A 239 0.70 -25.77 8.71
N PHE A 240 1.20 -24.68 8.14
CA PHE A 240 0.54 -23.95 7.06
C PHE A 240 0.64 -24.63 5.69
N THR A 241 1.38 -25.74 5.59
CA THR A 241 1.43 -26.58 4.37
C THR A 241 0.32 -27.63 4.38
N ALA A 242 -0.15 -28.03 5.57
CA ALA A 242 -1.27 -28.95 5.75
C ALA A 242 -2.64 -28.24 5.71
N PHE A 243 -2.68 -26.92 5.93
CA PHE A 243 -3.93 -26.18 5.88
C PHE A 243 -4.55 -26.14 4.48
N PRO A 244 -5.88 -26.30 4.39
CA PRO A 244 -6.58 -26.27 3.11
C PRO A 244 -6.52 -24.88 2.48
N GLY A 245 -6.52 -24.83 1.14
CA GLY A 245 -6.30 -23.59 0.38
C GLY A 245 -7.29 -22.45 0.67
N TRP A 246 -8.49 -22.76 1.18
CA TRP A 246 -9.49 -21.77 1.57
C TRP A 246 -9.13 -21.02 2.86
N ALA A 247 -8.27 -21.58 3.71
CA ALA A 247 -7.93 -21.03 5.01
C ALA A 247 -6.93 -19.88 4.83
N ARG A 248 -7.41 -18.80 4.22
CA ARG A 248 -6.64 -17.62 3.84
C ARG A 248 -7.48 -16.36 3.98
N ILE A 249 -6.80 -15.26 4.31
CA ILE A 249 -7.38 -13.91 4.27
C ILE A 249 -7.03 -13.33 2.92
N GLY A 250 -7.98 -13.34 1.99
CA GLY A 250 -7.76 -13.03 0.56
C GLY A 250 -7.71 -11.54 0.20
N ILE A 251 -7.52 -10.65 1.18
CA ILE A 251 -7.42 -9.20 0.97
C ILE A 251 -6.00 -8.73 1.29
N PRO A 252 -5.54 -7.58 0.74
CA PRO A 252 -4.29 -6.94 1.15
C PRO A 252 -4.23 -6.67 2.66
N THR A 253 -3.07 -6.94 3.26
CA THR A 253 -2.88 -6.79 4.72
C THR A 253 -1.57 -6.11 5.10
N VAL A 254 -1.60 -5.27 6.15
CA VAL A 254 -0.38 -4.84 6.86
C VAL A 254 -0.32 -5.52 8.22
N HIS A 255 0.80 -6.14 8.53
CA HIS A 255 1.11 -6.72 9.82
C HIS A 255 2.18 -5.87 10.49
N VAL A 256 1.80 -5.31 11.63
CA VAL A 256 2.66 -4.47 12.45
C VAL A 256 2.85 -5.18 13.78
N TYR A 257 4.09 -5.52 14.11
CA TYR A 257 4.43 -6.18 15.37
C TYR A 257 5.76 -5.64 15.90
N GLY A 258 6.09 -5.98 17.15
CA GLY A 258 7.36 -5.62 17.74
C GLY A 258 8.18 -6.88 18.03
N CYS A 259 9.48 -6.88 17.70
CA CYS A 259 10.37 -7.99 18.01
C CYS A 259 10.45 -8.36 19.49
N LYS A 260 10.13 -7.42 20.39
CA LYS A 260 10.14 -7.64 21.85
C LYS A 260 8.75 -8.00 22.39
N ASP A 261 7.74 -8.13 21.51
CA ASP A 261 6.38 -8.51 21.88
C ASP A 261 6.36 -10.02 22.15
N PRO A 262 5.99 -10.47 23.38
CA PRO A 262 5.78 -11.89 23.63
C PRO A 262 4.80 -12.54 22.65
N ARG A 263 3.87 -11.78 22.07
CA ARG A 263 2.87 -12.25 21.09
C ARG A 263 3.35 -12.29 19.65
N TRP A 264 4.62 -12.00 19.38
CA TRP A 264 5.20 -12.13 18.04
C TRP A 264 4.89 -13.47 17.35
N PRO A 265 4.98 -14.64 18.02
CA PRO A 265 4.58 -15.92 17.43
C PRO A 265 3.18 -15.91 16.81
N SER A 266 2.22 -15.31 17.50
CA SER A 266 0.84 -15.22 17.01
C SER A 266 0.65 -14.17 15.92
N GLY A 267 1.49 -13.13 15.91
CA GLY A 267 1.58 -12.17 14.82
C GLY A 267 2.03 -12.84 13.52
N ILE A 268 3.06 -13.68 13.59
CA ILE A 268 3.57 -14.45 12.45
C ILE A 268 2.58 -15.51 11.99
N GLN A 269 1.96 -16.25 12.92
CA GLN A 269 0.87 -17.17 12.57
C GLN A 269 -0.26 -16.46 11.81
N LEU A 270 -0.66 -15.27 12.26
CA LEU A 270 -1.65 -14.46 11.55
C LEU A 270 -1.15 -14.01 10.17
N ALA A 271 0.11 -13.60 10.04
CA ALA A 271 0.72 -13.23 8.77
C ALA A 271 0.69 -14.38 7.75
N GLU A 272 0.93 -15.62 8.15
CA GLU A 272 0.93 -16.75 7.21
C GLU A 272 -0.45 -17.12 6.63
N PHE A 273 -1.54 -16.66 7.24
CA PHE A 273 -2.89 -16.73 6.64
C PHE A 273 -3.08 -15.71 5.50
N CYS A 274 -2.22 -14.70 5.38
CA CYS A 274 -2.36 -13.58 4.45
C CYS A 274 -1.34 -13.69 3.30
N PRO A 275 -1.73 -14.17 2.11
CA PRO A 275 -0.80 -14.28 0.97
C PRO A 275 -0.34 -12.91 0.46
N ASP A 276 -1.23 -11.91 0.45
CA ASP A 276 -0.91 -10.52 0.12
C ASP A 276 -0.71 -9.72 1.42
N ARG A 277 0.55 -9.65 1.85
CA ARG A 277 0.92 -9.03 3.12
C ARG A 277 2.17 -8.17 3.04
N VAL A 278 2.16 -7.10 3.82
CA VAL A 278 3.33 -6.30 4.16
C VAL A 278 3.57 -6.44 5.65
N GLU A 279 4.79 -6.78 6.05
CA GLU A 279 5.15 -6.98 7.45
C GLU A 279 6.11 -5.88 7.91
N PHE A 280 5.92 -5.38 9.14
CA PHE A 280 6.77 -4.35 9.73
C PHE A 280 7.02 -4.63 11.20
N ASP A 281 8.30 -4.74 11.54
CA ASP A 281 8.77 -4.75 12.92
C ASP A 281 9.10 -3.33 13.40
N HIS A 282 8.40 -2.87 14.43
CA HIS A 282 8.64 -1.55 15.02
C HIS A 282 9.67 -1.52 16.16
N GLY A 283 10.36 -2.64 16.42
CA GLY A 283 11.46 -2.73 17.40
C GLY A 283 11.03 -2.69 18.87
N GLY A 284 9.72 -2.63 19.14
CA GLY A 284 9.13 -2.51 20.47
C GLY A 284 8.48 -3.80 20.95
N GLY A 285 7.61 -3.71 21.95
CA GLY A 285 6.79 -4.84 22.41
C GLY A 285 5.33 -4.70 22.00
N HIS A 286 4.40 -5.08 22.87
CA HIS A 286 2.96 -5.09 22.60
C HIS A 286 2.33 -3.69 22.66
N ASP A 287 2.79 -2.79 21.80
CA ASP A 287 2.40 -1.38 21.77
C ASP A 287 1.91 -0.97 20.40
N ILE A 288 1.08 0.09 20.36
CA ILE A 288 0.80 0.79 19.12
C ILE A 288 2.04 1.62 18.76
N PRO A 289 2.66 1.38 17.59
CA PRO A 289 3.91 2.02 17.25
C PRO A 289 3.74 3.51 16.98
N ARG A 290 4.85 4.21 17.18
CA ARG A 290 4.98 5.66 16.98
C ARG A 290 6.12 6.03 16.04
N VAL A 291 6.77 5.01 15.48
CA VAL A 291 7.89 5.20 14.58
C VAL A 291 7.36 5.56 13.20
N SER A 292 8.04 6.51 12.57
CA SER A 292 7.72 7.06 11.25
C SER A 292 7.55 5.97 10.18
N GLY A 293 8.38 4.93 10.18
CA GLY A 293 8.34 3.86 9.18
C GLY A 293 7.03 3.08 9.15
N VAL A 294 6.46 2.72 10.30
CA VAL A 294 5.14 2.06 10.36
C VAL A 294 4.08 2.94 9.73
N SER A 295 4.12 4.22 10.07
CA SER A 295 3.17 5.20 9.62
C SER A 295 3.17 5.38 8.10
N GLU A 296 4.34 5.29 7.47
CA GLU A 296 4.48 5.35 6.01
C GLU A 296 3.95 4.10 5.31
N ARG A 297 4.23 2.90 5.85
CA ARG A 297 3.77 1.64 5.26
C ARG A 297 2.26 1.46 5.36
N ILE A 298 1.65 1.84 6.50
CA ILE A 298 0.18 1.89 6.62
C ILE A 298 -0.39 2.85 5.56
N ALA A 299 0.26 4.00 5.34
CA ALA A 299 -0.18 4.96 4.33
C ALA A 299 0.01 4.46 2.89
N GLU A 300 1.07 3.70 2.63
CA GLU A 300 1.34 3.08 1.33
C GLU A 300 0.33 1.99 0.99
N LEU A 301 -0.02 1.10 1.91
CA LEU A 301 -1.04 0.08 1.65
C LEU A 301 -2.40 0.72 1.32
N LEU A 302 -2.78 1.77 2.04
CA LEU A 302 -4.02 2.49 1.77
C LEU A 302 -3.99 3.24 0.42
N ARG A 303 -2.80 3.59 -0.09
CA ARG A 303 -2.61 4.08 -1.47
C ARG A 303 -2.75 2.98 -2.50
N GLU A 304 -2.06 1.85 -2.30
CA GLU A 304 -2.08 0.72 -3.22
C GLU A 304 -3.50 0.14 -3.36
N GLU A 305 -4.34 0.19 -2.33
CA GLU A 305 -5.75 -0.21 -2.47
C GLU A 305 -6.52 0.68 -3.47
N VAL A 306 -6.28 2.00 -3.46
CA VAL A 306 -6.88 2.91 -4.45
C VAL A 306 -6.36 2.60 -5.85
N LYS A 307 -5.08 2.25 -5.96
CA LYS A 307 -4.46 1.83 -7.22
C LYS A 307 -5.08 0.54 -7.76
N ASN A 308 -5.25 -0.47 -6.91
CA ASN A 308 -5.86 -1.75 -7.25
C ASN A 308 -7.32 -1.56 -7.73
N GLU A 309 -8.09 -0.67 -7.09
CA GLU A 309 -9.45 -0.33 -7.55
C GLU A 309 -9.46 0.19 -8.98
N VAL A 310 -8.59 1.15 -9.27
CA VAL A 310 -8.47 1.76 -10.60
C VAL A 310 -7.96 0.73 -11.62
N GLN A 311 -7.06 -0.15 -11.21
CA GLN A 311 -6.57 -1.24 -12.06
C GLN A 311 -7.65 -2.27 -12.38
N GLN A 312 -8.54 -2.61 -11.45
CA GLN A 312 -9.64 -3.53 -11.72
C GLN A 312 -10.80 -2.86 -12.47
N GLY A 313 -10.86 -1.54 -12.47
CA GLY A 313 -11.82 -0.77 -13.27
C GLY A 313 -11.63 -0.91 -14.78
N ASP A 314 -12.72 -0.71 -15.52
CA ASP A 314 -12.74 -0.62 -16.98
C ASP A 314 -12.43 0.80 -17.51
N LYS A 315 -12.18 1.74 -16.60
CA LYS A 315 -11.76 3.11 -16.90
C LYS A 315 -10.25 3.17 -17.10
N GLY A 316 -9.83 3.81 -18.19
CA GLY A 316 -8.41 3.97 -18.52
C GLY A 316 -7.72 2.73 -19.11
N GLY A 317 -8.40 1.59 -19.28
CA GLY A 317 -7.81 0.37 -19.83
C GLY A 317 -8.79 -0.80 -19.75
N LYS A 318 -8.38 -2.02 -20.15
CA LYS A 318 -9.16 -3.22 -19.79
C LYS A 318 -9.02 -3.48 -18.28
N PRO A 319 -10.02 -4.06 -17.60
CA PRO A 319 -9.87 -4.55 -16.23
C PRO A 319 -8.60 -5.39 -16.07
N GLY A 320 -7.86 -5.20 -14.97
CA GLY A 320 -6.61 -5.90 -14.67
C GLY A 320 -5.34 -5.31 -15.32
N GLN A 321 -5.46 -4.59 -16.44
CA GLN A 321 -4.30 -3.97 -17.11
C GLN A 321 -3.88 -2.66 -16.45
N TRP A 322 -2.58 -2.40 -16.39
CA TRP A 322 -2.02 -1.08 -16.02
C TRP A 322 -1.87 -0.20 -17.26
N SER A 323 -2.05 1.11 -17.11
CA SER A 323 -1.90 2.08 -18.21
C SER A 323 -1.60 3.47 -17.69
N ALA A 324 -1.05 4.35 -18.52
CA ALA A 324 -0.82 5.76 -18.17
C ALA A 324 -2.13 6.47 -17.74
N ARG A 325 -3.26 6.15 -18.38
CA ARG A 325 -4.57 6.70 -17.99
C ARG A 325 -5.05 6.16 -16.65
N LYS A 326 -4.74 4.90 -16.32
CA LYS A 326 -5.00 4.35 -14.98
C LYS A 326 -4.08 4.96 -13.93
N ALA A 327 -2.81 5.19 -14.22
CA ALA A 327 -1.93 5.94 -13.32
C ALA A 327 -2.47 7.36 -13.05
N GLN A 328 -2.93 8.07 -14.08
CA GLN A 328 -3.61 9.36 -13.92
C GLN A 328 -4.91 9.26 -13.12
N LEU A 329 -5.72 8.23 -13.37
CA LEU A 329 -6.95 7.99 -12.60
C LEU A 329 -6.63 7.63 -11.16
N THR A 330 -5.59 6.85 -10.88
CA THR A 330 -5.11 6.57 -9.52
C THR A 330 -4.64 7.84 -8.85
N ALA A 331 -3.85 8.68 -9.53
CA ALA A 331 -3.41 9.96 -8.99
C ALA A 331 -4.58 10.92 -8.74
N SER A 332 -5.49 11.04 -9.69
CA SER A 332 -6.69 11.88 -9.60
C SER A 332 -7.67 11.37 -8.55
N GLU A 333 -7.94 10.07 -8.51
CA GLU A 333 -8.84 9.41 -7.55
C GLU A 333 -8.23 9.46 -6.15
N TYR A 334 -6.93 9.19 -6.01
CA TYR A 334 -6.22 9.34 -4.75
C TYR A 334 -6.29 10.80 -4.27
N LYS A 335 -6.04 11.79 -5.14
CA LYS A 335 -6.14 13.22 -4.81
C LYS A 335 -7.59 13.67 -4.55
N ALA A 336 -8.58 13.16 -5.27
CA ALA A 336 -10.01 13.42 -5.05
C ALA A 336 -10.49 12.79 -3.74
N ARG A 337 -9.89 11.66 -3.36
CA ARG A 337 -9.98 11.03 -2.04
C ARG A 337 -9.17 11.79 -0.99
N GLY A 338 -8.63 12.96 -1.34
CA GLY A 338 -7.87 13.91 -0.54
C GLY A 338 -6.43 13.51 -0.24
N GLY A 339 -5.93 12.50 -0.95
CA GLY A 339 -4.54 12.06 -0.99
C GLY A 339 -3.56 13.12 -1.44
N ASP A 340 -2.36 13.09 -0.87
CA ASP A 340 -1.24 13.94 -1.28
C ASP A 340 -0.01 13.09 -1.60
N TYR A 341 0.72 13.50 -2.64
CA TYR A 341 2.00 12.89 -3.05
C TYR A 341 3.11 13.81 -2.54
N THR A 342 3.57 13.58 -1.31
CA THR A 342 4.55 14.45 -0.64
C THR A 342 6.01 14.17 -1.03
N THR A 343 6.27 13.41 -2.11
CA THR A 343 7.64 13.25 -2.63
C THR A 343 8.12 14.58 -3.21
N SER A 344 9.24 15.10 -2.73
CA SER A 344 9.87 16.31 -3.29
C SER A 344 10.20 16.07 -4.78
N LYS A 345 10.20 17.13 -5.60
CA LYS A 345 10.49 17.00 -7.04
C LYS A 345 11.85 16.33 -7.32
N GLU A 346 12.79 16.43 -6.37
CA GLU A 346 14.13 15.82 -6.45
C GLU A 346 14.12 14.29 -6.23
N GLU A 347 13.14 13.74 -5.51
CA GLU A 347 13.04 12.31 -5.17
C GLU A 347 12.19 11.50 -6.15
N LYS A 348 11.70 12.12 -7.23
CA LYS A 348 10.85 11.47 -8.23
C LYS A 348 11.65 10.54 -9.15
N LYS A 349 11.16 9.30 -9.32
CA LYS A 349 11.70 8.34 -10.31
C LYS A 349 11.49 8.85 -11.75
N PRO A 350 12.30 8.41 -12.74
CA PRO A 350 12.16 8.82 -14.14
C PRO A 350 10.75 8.60 -14.71
N GLU A 351 10.10 7.48 -14.36
CA GLU A 351 8.74 7.17 -14.85
C GLU A 351 7.70 8.17 -14.31
N GLN A 352 7.90 8.70 -13.10
CA GLN A 352 7.04 9.72 -12.50
C GLN A 352 7.22 11.10 -13.15
N LYS A 353 8.42 11.40 -13.67
CA LYS A 353 8.70 12.63 -14.43
C LYS A 353 7.99 12.64 -15.79
N ASN A 354 7.90 11.49 -16.46
CA ASN A 354 7.15 11.34 -17.71
C ASN A 354 5.62 11.45 -17.48
N LEU A 355 5.12 11.06 -16.30
CA LEU A 355 3.70 11.19 -15.96
C LEU A 355 3.23 12.65 -15.83
N ASP A 356 4.08 13.54 -15.28
CA ASP A 356 3.77 14.97 -15.16
C ASP A 356 3.62 15.63 -16.54
N LYS A 357 4.49 15.26 -17.50
CA LYS A 357 4.39 15.69 -18.90
C LYS A 357 3.07 15.25 -19.54
N TRP A 358 2.70 13.98 -19.33
CA TRP A 358 1.48 13.38 -19.86
C TRP A 358 0.19 13.97 -19.22
N THR A 359 0.27 14.43 -17.97
CA THR A 359 -0.88 14.96 -17.20
C THR A 359 -1.17 16.43 -17.49
N GLY A 360 -0.16 17.20 -17.92
CA GLY A 360 -0.33 18.59 -18.35
C GLY A 360 -0.84 18.76 -19.78
N GLU A 361 -1.21 17.67 -20.47
CA GLU A 361 -1.70 17.67 -21.85
C GLU A 361 -3.21 17.38 -21.88
N GLU A 362 -3.98 18.17 -22.64
CA GLU A 362 -5.42 17.91 -22.86
C GLU A 362 -5.59 16.78 -23.89
N TRP A 363 -5.61 15.53 -23.44
CA TRP A 363 -5.80 14.38 -24.34
C TRP A 363 -7.25 14.25 -24.82
N GLN A 364 -7.46 14.11 -26.12
CA GLN A 364 -8.78 14.01 -26.73
C GLN A 364 -8.78 13.20 -28.04
N THR A 365 -9.97 12.83 -28.50
CA THR A 365 -10.22 12.33 -29.88
C THR A 365 -10.25 13.48 -30.88
N LYS A 366 -10.26 13.20 -32.19
CA LYS A 366 -10.45 14.22 -33.25
C LYS A 366 -11.61 15.18 -32.99
N GLU A 367 -12.71 14.69 -32.42
CA GLU A 367 -13.95 15.44 -32.15
C GLU A 367 -13.93 16.21 -30.81
N GLY A 368 -12.83 16.16 -30.06
CA GLY A 368 -12.73 16.79 -28.74
C GLY A 368 -13.29 15.98 -27.57
N SER A 369 -13.72 14.72 -27.79
CA SER A 369 -14.14 13.84 -26.71
C SER A 369 -12.96 13.34 -25.88
N GLY A 370 -13.13 13.32 -24.55
CA GLY A 370 -12.19 12.68 -23.60
C GLY A 370 -12.32 11.16 -23.54
N THR A 371 -13.22 10.55 -24.34
CA THR A 371 -13.45 9.10 -24.38
C THR A 371 -13.19 8.57 -25.78
N ALA A 372 -12.20 7.69 -25.91
CA ALA A 372 -11.84 7.05 -27.18
C ALA A 372 -12.59 5.73 -27.45
N LYS A 373 -13.24 5.13 -26.45
CA LYS A 373 -14.01 3.87 -26.60
C LYS A 373 -15.36 4.17 -27.25
N GLN A 374 -15.69 3.43 -28.30
CA GLN A 374 -16.98 3.48 -28.99
C GLN A 374 -17.91 2.37 -28.49
N ASP A 375 -19.22 2.52 -28.73
CA ASP A 375 -20.25 1.56 -28.31
C ASP A 375 -20.10 0.18 -28.98
N ASP A 376 -19.49 0.14 -30.16
CA ASP A 376 -19.20 -1.09 -30.91
C ASP A 376 -17.92 -1.81 -30.45
N GLY A 377 -17.27 -1.31 -29.39
CA GLY A 377 -16.04 -1.88 -28.83
C GLY A 377 -14.75 -1.42 -29.54
N THR A 378 -14.87 -0.67 -30.64
CA THR A 378 -13.70 -0.07 -31.30
C THR A 378 -13.20 1.15 -30.54
N ARG A 379 -11.98 1.60 -30.88
CA ARG A 379 -11.34 2.77 -30.27
C ARG A 379 -10.95 3.79 -31.32
N LYS A 380 -11.24 5.06 -31.03
CA LYS A 380 -10.77 6.24 -31.76
C LYS A 380 -9.32 6.56 -31.44
N ARG A 381 -8.66 7.36 -32.29
CA ARG A 381 -7.31 7.89 -32.00
C ARG A 381 -7.41 8.86 -30.83
N TYR A 382 -6.42 8.79 -29.94
CA TYR A 382 -6.35 9.62 -28.75
C TYR A 382 -4.97 10.28 -28.72
N LEU A 383 -4.93 11.60 -28.83
CA LEU A 383 -3.72 12.42 -28.91
C LEU A 383 -3.92 13.71 -28.08
N PRO A 384 -2.82 14.39 -27.68
CA PRO A 384 -2.91 15.73 -27.11
C PRO A 384 -3.63 16.70 -28.05
N LYS A 385 -4.42 17.61 -27.50
CA LYS A 385 -5.16 18.63 -28.25
C LYS A 385 -4.25 19.48 -29.15
N LYS A 386 -3.10 19.92 -28.65
CA LYS A 386 -2.11 20.67 -29.45
C LYS A 386 -1.65 19.86 -30.67
N ALA A 387 -1.38 18.56 -30.49
CA ALA A 387 -1.00 17.68 -31.60
C ALA A 387 -2.14 17.53 -32.62
N TRP A 388 -3.41 17.55 -32.19
CA TRP A 388 -4.54 17.62 -33.11
C TRP A 388 -4.62 18.96 -33.85
N GLU A 389 -4.37 20.09 -33.18
CA GLU A 389 -4.44 21.42 -33.78
C GLU A 389 -3.38 21.63 -34.87
N GLU A 390 -2.24 20.95 -34.77
CA GLU A 390 -1.14 21.03 -35.73
C GLU A 390 -1.22 20.05 -36.90
N LEU A 391 -2.12 19.06 -36.84
CA LEU A 391 -2.37 18.15 -37.97
C LEU A 391 -3.35 18.79 -38.96
N ASP A 392 -3.12 18.58 -40.25
CA ASP A 392 -4.10 18.95 -41.27
C ASP A 392 -5.29 17.95 -41.30
N GLU A 393 -6.41 18.32 -41.92
CA GLU A 393 -7.60 17.48 -41.92
C GLU A 393 -7.40 16.10 -42.56
N GLY A 394 -6.52 15.99 -43.56
CA GLY A 394 -6.17 14.71 -44.18
C GLY A 394 -5.37 13.83 -43.24
N GLU A 395 -4.36 14.39 -42.57
CA GLU A 395 -3.54 13.70 -41.58
C GLU A 395 -4.37 13.24 -40.37
N LYS A 396 -5.32 14.07 -39.94
CA LYS A 396 -6.27 13.74 -38.88
C LYS A 396 -7.14 12.53 -39.24
N GLU A 397 -7.70 12.53 -40.45
CA GLU A 397 -8.52 11.42 -40.93
C GLU A 397 -7.71 10.14 -41.10
N GLU A 398 -6.48 10.25 -41.59
CA GLU A 398 -5.60 9.10 -41.78
C GLU A 398 -5.23 8.44 -40.45
N THR A 399 -4.82 9.23 -39.45
CA THR A 399 -4.42 8.68 -38.14
C THR A 399 -5.59 8.07 -37.36
N GLU A 400 -6.79 8.65 -37.53
CA GLU A 400 -8.05 8.14 -36.98
C GLU A 400 -8.43 6.82 -37.66
N LYS A 401 -8.47 6.80 -38.99
CA LYS A 401 -8.79 5.61 -39.78
C LYS A 401 -7.83 4.46 -39.50
N LYS A 402 -6.53 4.72 -39.41
CA LYS A 402 -5.52 3.72 -39.02
C LYS A 402 -5.85 3.11 -37.66
N LYS A 403 -6.27 3.94 -36.68
CA LYS A 403 -6.66 3.46 -35.34
C LYS A 403 -7.94 2.63 -35.37
N GLU A 404 -8.96 3.09 -36.07
CA GLU A 404 -10.24 2.38 -36.19
C GLU A 404 -10.06 1.02 -36.88
N GLU A 405 -9.31 0.95 -37.98
CA GLU A 405 -9.04 -0.29 -38.71
C GLU A 405 -8.23 -1.28 -37.87
N GLY A 406 -7.21 -0.81 -37.15
CA GLY A 406 -6.45 -1.65 -36.23
C GLY A 406 -7.29 -2.14 -35.06
N SER A 407 -8.17 -1.28 -34.53
CA SER A 407 -9.08 -1.64 -33.45
C SER A 407 -10.13 -2.66 -33.89
N LYS A 408 -10.66 -2.56 -35.12
CA LYS A 408 -11.57 -3.55 -35.71
C LYS A 408 -10.91 -4.92 -35.90
N LYS A 409 -9.59 -4.94 -36.08
CA LYS A 409 -8.77 -6.17 -36.12
C LYS A 409 -8.38 -6.69 -34.72
N GLY A 410 -8.95 -6.12 -33.65
CA GLY A 410 -8.66 -6.51 -32.28
C GLY A 410 -7.33 -6.02 -31.72
N LYS A 411 -6.56 -5.22 -32.48
CA LYS A 411 -5.27 -4.68 -32.02
C LYS A 411 -5.50 -3.59 -30.98
N GLN A 412 -5.05 -3.85 -29.76
CA GLN A 412 -5.09 -2.89 -28.65
C GLN A 412 -4.20 -1.67 -28.94
N PHE A 413 -2.98 -1.92 -29.39
CA PHE A 413 -2.00 -0.92 -29.78
C PHE A 413 -1.94 -0.83 -31.31
N VAL A 414 -2.02 0.41 -31.80
CA VAL A 414 -1.92 0.71 -33.23
C VAL A 414 -1.05 1.95 -33.31
N GLY A 415 0.15 1.82 -33.88
CA GLY A 415 1.09 2.92 -34.02
C GLY A 415 0.45 4.15 -34.65
N ASN A 416 0.93 5.33 -34.27
CA ASN A 416 0.55 6.59 -34.91
C ASN A 416 0.97 6.58 -36.39
N THR A 417 0.38 7.47 -37.20
CA THR A 417 0.96 7.80 -38.51
C THR A 417 2.23 8.63 -38.31
N ALA A 418 3.12 8.67 -39.30
CA ALA A 418 4.37 9.43 -39.19
C ALA A 418 4.12 10.92 -38.84
N PRO A 419 3.14 11.63 -39.45
CA PRO A 419 2.81 12.99 -39.04
C PRO A 419 2.35 13.09 -37.58
N ALA A 420 1.50 12.15 -37.13
CA ALA A 420 1.03 12.14 -35.75
C ALA A 420 2.13 11.74 -34.73
N LYS A 421 3.14 10.94 -35.11
CA LYS A 421 4.33 10.67 -34.28
C LYS A 421 5.17 11.96 -34.16
N ARG A 422 5.45 12.63 -35.28
CA ARG A 422 6.22 13.88 -35.32
C ARG A 422 5.56 14.99 -34.50
N LYS A 423 4.29 15.30 -34.75
CA LYS A 423 3.53 16.35 -34.04
C LYS A 423 3.41 16.08 -32.55
N ARG A 424 3.35 14.82 -32.14
CA ARG A 424 3.41 14.45 -30.73
C ARG A 424 4.80 14.71 -30.12
N LYS A 425 5.89 14.38 -30.83
CA LYS A 425 7.27 14.63 -30.38
C LYS A 425 7.52 16.14 -30.22
N GLU A 426 7.04 16.96 -31.16
CA GLU A 426 7.13 18.44 -31.12
C GLU A 426 6.40 19.03 -29.90
N VAL A 427 5.13 18.66 -29.66
CA VAL A 427 4.34 19.15 -28.51
C VAL A 427 4.97 18.77 -27.15
N SER A 428 5.66 17.63 -27.08
CA SER A 428 6.40 17.22 -25.88
C SER A 428 7.75 17.92 -25.72
N LYS A 429 8.33 18.50 -26.78
CA LYS A 429 9.57 19.30 -26.76
C LYS A 429 9.33 20.77 -26.37
N ASP A 430 8.24 21.40 -26.81
CA ASP A 430 7.94 22.82 -26.50
C ASP A 430 7.87 23.15 -24.99
N LYS A 431 7.65 22.16 -24.12
CA LYS A 431 7.67 22.35 -22.66
C LYS A 431 9.05 22.16 -22.00
N LYS A 432 10.09 21.78 -22.75
CA LYS A 432 11.48 21.80 -22.25
C LYS A 432 11.96 23.24 -22.09
N ASP A 433 11.59 24.12 -23.03
CA ASP A 433 12.04 25.52 -23.05
C ASP A 433 11.17 26.45 -22.17
N GLU A 434 9.88 26.15 -21.99
CA GLU A 434 9.00 26.94 -21.08
C GLU A 434 9.28 26.69 -19.58
N GLY A 435 10.09 25.69 -19.24
CA GLY A 435 10.45 25.36 -17.85
C GLY A 435 11.67 26.10 -17.30
N GLU A 436 12.45 26.76 -18.16
CA GLU A 436 13.68 27.49 -17.79
C GLU A 436 13.51 29.02 -17.78
N ALA A 437 12.32 29.54 -18.15
CA ALA A 437 12.08 30.98 -18.25
C ALA A 437 11.45 31.65 -17.01
N GLU A 438 11.30 30.94 -15.89
CA GLU A 438 10.76 31.51 -14.62
C GLU A 438 11.80 31.63 -13.49
N ASP A 439 13.10 31.70 -13.80
CA ASP A 439 14.12 31.97 -12.77
C ASP A 439 15.27 32.86 -13.29
N GLU A 440 14.96 34.06 -13.78
CA GLU A 440 15.93 35.16 -13.82
C GLU A 440 15.25 36.50 -13.54
N SER A 441 14.97 36.78 -12.26
CA SER A 441 15.00 38.16 -11.76
C SER A 441 15.14 38.20 -10.24
N GLU A 442 16.35 38.52 -9.79
CA GLU A 442 16.70 39.33 -8.60
C GLU A 442 17.95 38.76 -7.90
N GLU A 443 19.14 39.04 -8.46
CA GLU A 443 20.31 39.31 -7.61
C GLU A 443 20.91 40.67 -8.01
N GLU A 444 20.66 41.67 -7.16
CA GLU A 444 21.39 42.93 -7.16
C GLU A 444 22.84 42.67 -6.72
N ALA A 445 23.79 42.89 -7.64
CA ALA A 445 25.20 42.95 -7.30
C ALA A 445 25.57 44.36 -6.79
N VAL A 446 26.13 44.40 -5.57
CA VAL A 446 26.60 45.59 -4.89
C VAL A 446 28.08 45.83 -5.21
N ASP A 447 28.34 47.05 -5.67
CA ASP A 447 29.58 47.86 -5.72
C ASP A 447 30.93 47.26 -6.17
N GLU A 448 31.50 48.03 -7.11
CA GLU A 448 32.87 48.04 -7.56
C GLU A 448 33.86 48.55 -6.51
N ALA A 449 35.11 48.08 -6.59
CA ALA A 449 36.30 48.93 -6.53
C ALA A 449 37.49 48.20 -7.17
N GLU A 450 37.98 48.70 -8.30
CA GLU A 450 39.32 49.32 -8.44
C GLU A 450 39.74 49.40 -9.93
N ASP A 451 39.66 50.64 -10.42
CA ASP A 451 40.73 51.44 -11.04
C ASP A 451 41.34 51.11 -12.42
N GLU A 452 41.06 52.06 -13.33
CA GLU A 452 41.87 52.72 -14.35
C GLU A 452 42.53 52.01 -15.56
N SER A 453 41.88 52.26 -16.70
CA SER A 453 42.39 53.07 -17.85
C SER A 453 43.38 52.49 -18.88
N GLY A 454 43.09 52.84 -20.15
CA GLY A 454 43.95 52.68 -21.33
C GLY A 454 43.57 51.43 -22.14
N GLY A 455 43.22 51.45 -23.41
CA GLY A 455 43.54 52.36 -24.50
C GLY A 455 43.76 51.47 -25.74
N GLU A 456 43.02 51.77 -26.80
CA GLU A 456 43.10 51.33 -28.21
C GLU A 456 44.15 50.26 -28.64
N GLU A 457 43.72 49.27 -29.44
CA GLU A 457 44.14 49.07 -30.85
C GLU A 457 43.43 47.86 -31.52
N LYS A 458 42.93 48.06 -32.75
CA LYS A 458 42.61 47.05 -33.79
C LYS A 458 43.91 46.70 -34.57
N PRO A 459 44.03 45.71 -35.51
CA PRO A 459 42.98 45.10 -36.38
C PRO A 459 43.14 43.63 -36.88
N ALA A 460 42.11 43.16 -37.61
CA ALA A 460 42.08 42.30 -38.82
C ALA A 460 42.61 40.84 -38.82
N ALA A 461 41.79 39.88 -39.26
CA ALA A 461 41.79 39.30 -40.63
C ALA A 461 40.78 38.13 -40.77
N ASP A 462 40.38 37.90 -42.02
CA ASP A 462 39.31 37.07 -42.58
C ASP A 462 39.48 35.53 -42.58
N ASP A 463 38.32 34.89 -42.79
CA ASP A 463 37.97 33.76 -43.69
C ASP A 463 37.99 32.28 -43.28
N ASP A 464 36.90 31.64 -43.76
CA ASP A 464 36.57 30.24 -44.05
C ASP A 464 36.05 29.31 -42.93
N ALA A 465 34.72 29.17 -42.88
CA ALA A 465 34.00 28.04 -42.29
C ALA A 465 32.70 27.77 -43.06
N VAL A 466 32.73 26.82 -44.00
CA VAL A 466 31.57 26.02 -44.40
C VAL A 466 32.09 24.64 -44.80
N ARG A 467 31.66 23.60 -44.07
CA ARG A 467 31.47 22.19 -44.50
C ARG A 467 31.96 21.17 -43.47
N GLU A 468 31.27 21.02 -42.33
CA GLU A 468 31.37 19.82 -41.45
C GLU A 468 30.04 19.50 -40.68
N GLU A 469 28.86 19.95 -41.12
CA GLU A 469 27.59 19.71 -40.38
C GLU A 469 26.62 18.70 -41.04
N GLU A 470 27.09 17.78 -41.90
CA GLU A 470 26.18 16.78 -42.53
C GLU A 470 26.55 15.32 -42.25
N GLU A 471 27.53 15.02 -41.38
CA GLU A 471 27.90 13.63 -41.04
C GLU A 471 27.56 13.21 -39.60
N ASP A 472 27.23 14.15 -38.69
CA ASP A 472 26.87 13.84 -37.29
C ASP A 472 25.37 13.48 -37.08
N ASP A 473 24.47 13.91 -37.98
CA ASP A 473 23.02 13.67 -37.84
C ASP A 473 22.60 12.21 -38.16
N GLU A 474 23.40 11.45 -38.93
CA GLU A 474 23.07 10.06 -39.30
C GLU A 474 23.49 9.02 -38.25
N GLU A 475 24.38 9.36 -37.31
CA GLU A 475 24.76 8.48 -36.19
C GLU A 475 23.80 8.65 -34.98
N GLU A 476 23.32 9.88 -34.69
CA GLU A 476 22.31 10.10 -33.65
C GLU A 476 20.93 9.47 -33.98
N GLU A 477 20.52 9.45 -35.26
CA GLU A 477 19.24 8.81 -35.65
C GLU A 477 19.25 7.27 -35.47
N LYS A 478 20.41 6.62 -35.53
CA LYS A 478 20.53 5.16 -35.32
C LYS A 478 20.61 4.76 -33.85
N GLU A 479 21.21 5.59 -33.01
CA GLU A 479 21.23 5.35 -31.56
C GLU A 479 19.83 5.59 -30.93
N GLU A 480 19.05 6.56 -31.43
CA GLU A 480 17.65 6.77 -30.98
C GLU A 480 16.68 5.66 -31.44
N GLU A 481 16.89 5.04 -32.62
CA GLU A 481 16.08 3.89 -33.07
C GLU A 481 16.35 2.62 -32.23
N GLU A 482 17.59 2.39 -31.79
CA GLU A 482 17.93 1.27 -30.90
C GLU A 482 17.42 1.46 -29.46
N GLU A 483 17.23 2.69 -28.97
CA GLU A 483 16.61 2.97 -27.66
C GLU A 483 15.08 2.83 -27.70
N ASP A 484 14.40 3.30 -28.76
CA ASP A 484 12.95 3.14 -28.95
C ASP A 484 12.56 1.63 -29.08
N GLU A 485 13.41 0.79 -29.69
CA GLU A 485 13.19 -0.66 -29.78
C GLU A 485 13.49 -1.39 -28.44
N ARG A 486 14.48 -0.93 -27.66
CA ARG A 486 14.76 -1.50 -26.33
C ARG A 486 13.69 -1.16 -25.28
N GLU A 487 13.07 0.03 -25.35
CA GLU A 487 11.93 0.38 -24.49
C GLU A 487 10.66 -0.42 -24.85
N GLU A 488 10.54 -0.96 -26.07
CA GLU A 488 9.45 -1.86 -26.47
C GLU A 488 9.72 -3.33 -26.10
N ASP A 489 10.98 -3.77 -26.08
CA ASP A 489 11.38 -5.15 -25.69
C ASP A 489 11.42 -5.37 -24.16
N GLU A 490 11.67 -4.35 -23.33
CA GLU A 490 11.59 -4.47 -21.86
C GLU A 490 10.14 -4.70 -21.35
N GLU A 491 9.10 -4.48 -22.17
CA GLU A 491 7.72 -4.90 -21.88
C GLU A 491 7.47 -6.41 -22.12
N ASP A 492 8.39 -7.13 -22.79
CA ASP A 492 8.30 -8.56 -23.04
C ASP A 492 9.07 -9.43 -22.02
N GLU A 493 10.09 -8.93 -21.31
CA GLU A 493 10.80 -9.70 -20.26
C GLU A 493 9.95 -9.94 -19.00
N ASP A 494 8.99 -9.07 -18.69
CA ASP A 494 8.02 -9.27 -17.60
C ASP A 494 6.89 -10.28 -17.98
N GLN A 495 6.89 -10.82 -19.21
CA GLN A 495 5.90 -11.78 -19.69
C GLN A 495 6.35 -13.26 -19.62
N GLU A 496 7.63 -13.58 -19.37
CA GLU A 496 8.12 -14.98 -19.34
C GLU A 496 8.17 -15.66 -17.95
N LEU A 497 7.82 -14.99 -16.84
CA LEU A 497 7.72 -15.63 -15.52
C LEU A 497 6.29 -16.06 -15.12
N GLY A 498 5.39 -16.20 -16.09
CA GLY A 498 3.97 -16.45 -15.84
C GLY A 498 3.37 -17.73 -16.43
N ASN A 499 4.15 -18.60 -17.11
CA ASN A 499 3.54 -19.67 -17.92
C ASN A 499 4.24 -21.03 -17.82
N ASP A 500 4.27 -21.60 -16.61
CA ASP A 500 4.35 -23.05 -16.42
C ASP A 500 3.01 -23.57 -15.89
N ALA A 501 2.08 -23.82 -16.81
CA ALA A 501 0.95 -24.72 -16.58
C ALA A 501 0.82 -25.61 -17.81
N GLU A 502 1.48 -26.78 -17.74
CA GLU A 502 1.30 -27.90 -18.66
C GLU A 502 -0.21 -28.23 -18.77
N VAL A 503 -0.79 -27.98 -19.95
CA VAL A 503 -2.09 -28.53 -20.33
C VAL A 503 -1.83 -29.76 -21.19
N ASP A 504 -1.80 -30.91 -20.52
CA ASP A 504 -1.73 -32.22 -21.15
C ASP A 504 -3.11 -32.54 -21.79
N THR A 505 -3.12 -32.75 -23.11
CA THR A 505 -4.29 -33.19 -23.87
C THR A 505 -4.12 -34.67 -24.21
N PRO A 506 -5.12 -35.54 -23.96
CA PRO A 506 -5.12 -36.87 -24.54
C PRO A 506 -6.12 -36.95 -25.70
N GLU A 507 -5.62 -37.03 -26.93
CA GLU A 507 -6.33 -37.69 -28.03
C GLU A 507 -5.62 -39.01 -28.37
N GLY A 508 -6.37 -40.11 -28.32
CA GLY A 508 -5.95 -41.37 -28.95
C GLY A 508 -6.63 -42.62 -28.41
N GLU A 509 -7.81 -42.96 -28.92
CA GLU A 509 -8.05 -44.26 -29.58
C GLU A 509 -9.51 -44.35 -30.12
N GLN A 510 -9.63 -44.60 -31.43
CA GLN A 510 -10.87 -45.02 -32.10
C GLN A 510 -11.08 -46.56 -31.96
N PRO A 511 -12.04 -47.19 -32.66
CA PRO A 511 -13.43 -47.38 -32.28
C PRO A 511 -13.78 -48.88 -32.08
N ASP A 512 -15.06 -49.15 -31.80
CA ASP A 512 -15.88 -50.24 -32.40
C ASP A 512 -16.62 -51.18 -31.42
N LYS A 513 -17.87 -51.50 -31.82
CA LYS A 513 -18.77 -52.61 -31.42
C LYS A 513 -19.75 -52.47 -30.25
N LYS A 514 -20.99 -52.14 -30.65
CA LYS A 514 -22.26 -52.91 -30.45
C LYS A 514 -22.40 -53.77 -29.16
N ARG A 515 -23.41 -53.41 -28.33
CA ARG A 515 -24.53 -54.29 -27.86
C ARG A 515 -25.41 -53.49 -26.88
N ARG A 516 -26.61 -53.04 -27.28
CA ARG A 516 -27.95 -53.67 -27.12
C ARG A 516 -28.39 -53.90 -25.65
N LYS A 517 -29.45 -53.17 -25.28
CA LYS A 517 -30.42 -53.38 -24.19
C LYS A 517 -30.80 -54.84 -23.94
N LYS A 518 -30.88 -55.20 -22.66
CA LYS A 518 -31.78 -56.15 -21.94
C LYS A 518 -31.18 -56.30 -20.54
N ASP A 519 -31.88 -56.25 -19.42
CA ASP A 519 -33.29 -56.13 -19.04
C ASP A 519 -33.34 -55.32 -17.73
#